data_AF-A0A937TYN5-F1
#
_entry.id   AF-A0A937TYN5-F1
#
_cell.length_a   1.000
_cell.length_b   1.000
_cell.length_c   1.000
_cell.angle_alpha   90.00
_cell.angle_beta   90.00
_cell.angle_gamma   90.00
#
_symmetry.space_group_name_H-M   'P 1'
#
loop_
_entity.id
_entity.type
_entity.pdbx_description
1 polymer ?
#
loop_
_entity_poly.entity_id
_entity_poly.type
_entity_poly.pdbx_seq_one_letter_code
_entity_poly.pdbx_strand_id
1 'polypeptide(L)' 'MRTRGWWTVEPDEVAELVETHGRLVVGGEGELMVEFQDEEKAKNLSTALSDRFGEQVLLAP' A
#
# COMPACT_ATOMS: atom_id res chain seq x y z
N MET A 1 -24.05 -13.27 -2.66
CA MET A 1 -22.72 -13.01 -2.05
C MET A 1 -21.67 -13.52 -3.03
N ARG A 2 -20.95 -12.62 -3.70
CA ARG A 2 -19.80 -13.00 -4.54
C ARG A 2 -18.62 -13.13 -3.59
N THR A 3 -18.10 -14.33 -3.40
CA THR A 3 -16.85 -14.55 -2.67
C THR A 3 -15.76 -13.72 -3.34
N ARG A 4 -15.25 -12.68 -2.65
CA ARG A 4 -14.09 -11.89 -3.10
C ARG A 4 -12.87 -12.80 -3.10
N GLY A 5 -12.65 -13.48 -4.22
CA GLY A 5 -11.75 -14.63 -4.32
C GLY A 5 -10.24 -14.32 -4.27
N TRP A 6 -9.80 -13.16 -3.78
CA TRP A 6 -8.36 -12.89 -3.59
C TRP A 6 -8.03 -11.66 -2.72
N TRP A 7 -8.98 -10.76 -2.43
CA TRP A 7 -8.70 -9.49 -1.77
C TRP A 7 -9.60 -9.33 -0.54
N THR A 8 -9.03 -9.51 0.66
CA THR A 8 -9.72 -9.42 1.96
C THR A 8 -9.69 -8.01 2.57
N VAL A 9 -8.82 -7.14 2.07
CA VAL A 9 -8.72 -5.71 2.42
C VAL A 9 -9.61 -4.90 1.47
N GLU A 10 -10.00 -3.65 1.73
CA GLU A 10 -10.60 -2.81 0.67
C GLU A 10 -9.49 -1.92 0.06
N PRO A 11 -9.35 -1.83 -1.29
CA PRO A 11 -8.29 -1.04 -1.93
C PRO A 11 -8.25 0.42 -1.49
N ASP A 12 -9.41 1.00 -1.19
CA ASP A 12 -9.54 2.37 -0.69
C ASP A 12 -8.87 2.54 0.69
N GLU A 13 -8.95 1.54 1.57
CA GLU A 13 -8.28 1.60 2.88
C GLU A 13 -6.75 1.57 2.76
N VAL A 14 -6.24 0.87 1.75
CA VAL A 14 -4.80 0.85 1.45
C VAL A 14 -4.38 2.20 0.87
N ALA A 15 -5.17 2.77 -0.04
CA ALA A 15 -4.90 4.08 -0.63
C ALA A 15 -4.86 5.19 0.42
N GLU A 16 -5.83 5.25 1.35
CA GLU A 16 -5.83 6.24 2.45
C GLU A 16 -4.57 6.13 3.32
N LEU A 17 -4.12 4.91 3.62
CA LEU A 17 -2.92 4.71 4.41
C LEU A 17 -1.66 5.13 3.64
N VAL A 18 -1.58 4.76 2.37
CA VAL A 18 -0.47 5.15 1.47
C VAL A 18 -0.36 6.67 1.38
N GLU A 19 -1.48 7.38 1.18
CA GLU A 19 -1.51 8.85 1.08
C GLU A 19 -1.08 9.56 2.37
N THR A 20 -1.21 8.91 3.52
CA THR A 20 -0.75 9.46 4.81
C THR A 20 0.79 9.48 4.93
N HIS A 21 1.47 8.59 4.21
CA HIS A 21 2.92 8.41 4.30
C HIS A 21 3.67 8.81 3.03
N GLY A 22 3.03 8.83 1.87
CA GLY A 22 3.64 9.11 0.57
C GLY A 22 2.61 9.51 -0.48
N ARG A 23 3.04 9.53 -1.74
CA ARG A 23 2.16 9.84 -2.87
C ARG A 23 2.07 8.66 -3.81
N LEU A 24 0.86 8.27 -4.16
CA LEU A 24 0.60 7.22 -5.12
C LEU A 24 0.85 7.74 -6.54
N VAL A 25 1.69 7.05 -7.31
CA VAL A 25 2.06 7.41 -8.68
C VAL A 25 1.96 6.20 -9.60
N VAL A 26 1.72 6.45 -10.88
CA VAL A 26 1.69 5.40 -11.90
C VAL A 26 3.02 5.43 -12.65
N GLY A 27 3.76 4.33 -12.59
CA GLY A 27 5.01 4.12 -13.32
C GLY A 27 4.79 4.00 -14.83
N GLY A 28 5.86 4.10 -15.60
CA GLY A 28 5.80 4.13 -17.06
C GLY A 28 5.18 2.88 -17.71
N GLU A 29 5.19 1.75 -17.01
CA GLU A 29 4.64 0.46 -17.48
C GLU A 29 3.28 0.11 -16.86
N GLY A 30 2.64 1.07 -16.17
CA GLY A 30 1.34 0.87 -15.52
C GLY A 30 1.41 0.29 -14.11
N GLU A 31 2.61 0.26 -13.53
CA GLU A 31 2.85 -0.12 -12.14
C GLU A 31 2.33 0.95 -11.18
N LEU A 32 1.76 0.53 -10.05
CA LEU A 32 1.36 1.43 -8.98
C LEU A 32 2.53 1.56 -7.99
N MET A 33 3.11 2.74 -7.91
CA MET A 33 4.25 3.02 -7.04
C MET A 33 3.87 4.04 -5.98
N VAL A 34 4.66 4.09 -4.90
CA VAL A 34 4.52 5.11 -3.86
C VAL A 34 5.82 5.89 -3.78
N GLU A 35 5.74 7.20 -4.02
CA GLU A 35 6.85 8.12 -3.80
C GLU A 35 6.88 8.57 -2.35
N PHE A 36 8.07 8.49 -1.75
CA PHE A 36 8.34 8.96 -0.40
C PHE A 36 9.34 10.11 -0.46
N GLN A 37 9.19 11.09 0.44
CA GLN A 37 10.17 12.17 0.57
C GLN A 37 11.46 11.67 1.25
N ASP A 38 11.33 10.72 2.18
CA ASP A 38 12.42 10.20 3.00
C ASP A 38 12.26 8.70 3.24
N GLU A 39 13.38 8.00 3.47
CA GLU A 39 13.40 6.57 3.78
C GLU A 39 12.60 6.23 5.06
N GLU A 40 12.52 7.16 6.01
CA GLU A 40 11.73 6.99 7.22
C GLU A 40 10.22 6.84 6.92
N LYS A 41 9.71 7.57 5.92
CA LYS A 41 8.31 7.48 5.50
C LYS A 41 8.00 6.14 4.85
N ALA A 42 8.93 5.60 4.06
CA ALA A 42 8.81 4.27 3.48
C ALA A 42 8.76 3.18 4.56
N LYS A 43 9.65 3.27 5.57
CA LYS A 43 9.65 2.36 6.72
C LYS A 43 8.34 2.46 7.53
N ASN A 44 7.89 3.69 7.80
CA ASN A 44 6.66 3.93 8.55
C ASN A 44 5.43 3.38 7.81
N LEU A 45 5.36 3.53 6.48
CA LEU A 45 4.28 2.92 5.70
C LEU A 45 4.35 1.39 5.76
N SER A 46 5.55 0.81 5.63
CA SER A 46 5.74 -0.64 5.72
C SER A 46 5.22 -1.20 7.05
N THR A 47 5.61 -0.56 8.16
CA THR A 47 5.09 -0.90 9.49
C THR A 47 3.58 -0.72 9.59
N ALA A 48 3.03 0.40 9.11
CA ALA A 48 1.60 0.67 9.18
C ALA A 48 0.76 -0.32 8.34
N LEU A 49 1.26 -0.73 7.17
CA LEU A 49 0.62 -1.75 6.33
C LEU A 49 0.66 -3.13 7.00
N SER A 50 1.80 -3.51 7.59
CA SER A 50 1.91 -4.76 8.35
C SER A 50 1.03 -4.76 9.61
N ASP A 51 0.96 -3.64 10.34
CA ASP A 51 0.14 -3.54 11.56
C ASP A 51 -1.36 -3.58 11.25
N ARG A 52 -1.79 -2.95 10.15
CA ARG A 52 -3.21 -2.84 9.80
C ARG A 52 -3.72 -4.01 8.98
N PHE A 53 -2.89 -4.57 8.10
CA PHE A 53 -3.30 -5.60 7.14
C PHE A 53 -2.54 -6.93 7.29
N GLY A 54 -1.53 -7.01 8.15
CA GLY A 54 -0.74 -8.23 8.37
C GLY A 54 0.01 -8.65 7.10
N GLU A 55 -0.12 -9.93 6.74
CA GLU A 55 0.50 -10.52 5.55
C GLU A 55 -0.33 -10.34 4.26
N GLN A 56 -1.41 -9.55 4.31
CA GLN A 56 -2.32 -9.36 3.17
C GLN A 56 -1.79 -8.34 2.15
N VAL A 57 -0.72 -7.60 2.48
CA VAL A 57 -0.06 -6.65 1.59
C VAL A 57 1.39 -7.07 1.40
N LEU A 58 1.76 -7.36 0.15
CA LEU A 58 3.14 -7.67 -0.24
C LEU A 58 3.84 -6.39 -0.67
N LEU A 59 4.91 -6.03 0.05
CA LEU A 59 5.78 -4.91 -0.30
C LEU A 59 7.00 -5.45 -1.05
N ALA A 60 7.21 -4.94 -2.26
CA ALA A 60 8.44 -5.15 -3.01
C ALA A 60 9.45 -4.03 -2.65
N PRO A 61 10.75 -4.36 -2.51
CA PRO A 61 11.81 -3.39 -2.23
C PRO A 61 12.08 -2.44 -3.41
#